data_AF-A0A2W4RVU3-F1
#
_entry.id   AF-A0A2W4RVU3-F1
#
_cell.length_a   1.000
_cell.length_b   1.000
_cell.length_c   1.000
_cell.angle_alpha   90.00
_cell.angle_beta   90.00
_cell.angle_gamma   90.00
#
_symmetry.space_group_name_H-M   'P 1'
#
loop_
_entity.id
_entity.type
_entity.pdbx_description
1 polymer ?
#
loop_
_entity_poly.entity_id
_entity_poly.type
_entity_poly.pdbx_seq_one_letter_code
_entity_poly.pdbx_strand_id
1 'polypeptide(L)'
;MTMTKRTAGNSLLPRGWCANGLIKGLAALVTAWLMPSVAFAATGAGTDVDPFVYQLMVFVISIFVGYYVVWSVTPALHTPLMSVTNAISSVIVVGALLAVGVSLVVSGAGVAKFFGFLALVMASVNIFGGFLVTQRMLGMYKKKDAKQR
;
A
#
# COMPACT_ATOMS: atom_id res chain seq x y z
N MET A 1 4.27 68.18 -8.23
CA MET A 1 5.52 67.99 -8.98
C MET A 1 6.30 66.89 -8.26
N THR A 2 6.02 65.63 -8.60
CA THR A 2 6.95 64.72 -9.31
C THR A 2 8.14 64.33 -8.41
N MET A 3 8.45 63.06 -8.12
CA MET A 3 8.35 61.88 -8.97
C MET A 3 8.57 60.61 -8.14
N THR A 4 7.63 59.67 -8.25
CA THR A 4 7.84 58.23 -8.03
C THR A 4 9.01 57.72 -8.87
N LYS A 5 9.96 56.98 -8.28
CA LYS A 5 10.73 55.94 -9.00
C LYS A 5 11.47 54.97 -8.08
N ARG A 6 11.22 53.67 -8.36
CA ARG A 6 12.05 52.46 -8.12
C ARG A 6 12.18 52.05 -6.63
N THR A 7 11.99 50.79 -6.25
CA THR A 7 12.46 49.59 -6.94
C THR A 7 11.66 48.37 -6.49
N ALA A 8 11.08 47.66 -7.47
CA ALA A 8 10.67 46.28 -7.30
C ALA A 8 11.90 45.44 -6.88
N GLY A 9 11.73 44.57 -5.90
CA GLY A 9 12.85 43.77 -5.38
C GLY A 9 12.44 42.67 -4.41
N ASN A 10 11.31 42.02 -4.68
CA ASN A 10 10.96 40.72 -4.11
C ASN A 10 11.94 39.66 -4.67
N SER A 11 13.13 39.56 -4.09
CA SER A 11 14.17 38.61 -4.52
C SER A 11 15.11 38.24 -3.37
N LEU A 12 14.57 37.61 -2.32
CA LEU A 12 15.38 36.95 -1.28
C LEU A 12 14.84 35.56 -0.89
N LEU A 13 14.20 34.86 -1.83
CA LEU A 13 14.06 33.41 -1.71
C LEU A 13 15.03 32.76 -2.71
N PRO A 14 16.13 32.15 -2.25
CA PRO A 14 17.09 31.49 -3.12
C PRO A 14 16.37 30.44 -3.98
N ARG A 15 16.45 30.58 -5.31
CA ARG A 15 15.83 29.72 -6.33
C ARG A 15 16.19 28.22 -6.20
N GLY A 16 17.17 27.86 -5.38
CA GLY A 16 17.53 26.47 -5.05
C GLY A 16 16.76 25.87 -3.87
N TRP A 17 15.97 26.64 -3.11
CA TRP A 17 15.32 26.15 -1.88
C TRP A 17 13.94 25.53 -2.09
N CYS A 18 13.22 25.85 -3.18
CA CYS A 18 11.95 25.16 -3.47
C CYS A 18 12.17 23.72 -3.96
N ALA A 19 13.15 23.48 -4.82
CA ALA A 19 13.46 22.13 -5.31
C ALA A 19 14.07 21.25 -4.20
N ASN A 20 15.03 21.80 -3.46
CA ASN A 20 15.65 21.10 -2.33
C ASN A 20 14.69 20.93 -1.15
N GLY A 21 13.75 21.85 -0.93
CA GLY A 21 12.71 21.75 0.10
C GLY A 21 11.66 20.68 -0.24
N LEU A 22 11.28 20.56 -1.51
CA LEU A 22 10.40 19.49 -1.97
C LEU A 22 11.08 18.13 -1.90
N ILE A 23 12.35 18.02 -2.30
CA ILE A 23 13.14 16.78 -2.22
C ILE A 23 13.40 16.41 -0.76
N LYS A 24 13.75 17.38 0.10
CA LYS A 24 13.91 17.15 1.55
C LYS A 24 12.59 16.83 2.23
N GLY A 25 11.48 17.42 1.80
CA GLY A 25 10.14 17.14 2.31
C GLY A 25 9.65 15.76 1.87
N LEU A 26 9.86 15.38 0.62
CA LEU A 26 9.62 14.01 0.12
C LEU A 26 10.53 13.02 0.80
N ALA A 27 11.83 13.31 0.97
CA ALA A 27 12.75 12.46 1.71
C ALA A 27 12.32 12.34 3.17
N ALA A 28 11.87 13.42 3.81
CA ALA A 28 11.37 13.42 5.19
C ALA A 28 10.07 12.61 5.35
N LEU A 29 9.14 12.76 4.40
CA LEU A 29 7.92 11.94 4.33
C LEU A 29 8.30 10.48 4.09
N VAL A 30 9.14 10.20 3.10
CA VAL A 30 9.63 8.85 2.79
C VAL A 30 10.38 8.25 3.99
N THR A 31 11.18 9.00 4.73
CA THR A 31 11.81 8.51 5.98
C THR A 31 10.82 8.34 7.12
N ALA A 32 9.76 9.14 7.20
CA ALA A 32 8.69 8.98 8.17
C ALA A 32 7.79 7.76 7.86
N TRP A 33 7.67 7.37 6.59
CA TRP A 33 6.95 6.18 6.14
C TRP A 33 7.84 4.92 6.08
N LEU A 34 9.16 5.07 5.87
CA LEU A 34 10.16 3.98 5.86
C LEU A 34 10.77 3.69 7.24
N MET A 35 10.53 4.54 8.23
CA MET A 35 10.65 4.16 9.63
C MET A 35 9.29 3.59 10.07
N PRO A 36 9.10 2.26 10.10
CA PRO A 36 8.14 1.74 11.03
C PRO A 36 8.68 2.13 12.40
N SER A 37 8.00 3.05 13.03
CA SER A 37 8.01 3.13 14.48
C SER A 37 7.51 1.77 14.97
N VAL A 38 8.43 0.81 15.09
CA VAL A 38 8.36 -0.22 16.13
C VAL A 38 8.08 0.48 17.45
N ALA A 39 8.46 1.76 17.61
CA ALA A 39 7.96 2.64 18.63
C ALA A 39 6.42 2.78 18.67
N PHE A 40 5.63 2.89 17.60
CA PHE A 40 4.16 3.00 17.74
C PHE A 40 3.50 1.65 18.08
N ALA A 41 4.10 0.53 17.65
CA ALA A 41 3.72 -0.80 18.13
C ALA A 41 4.19 -1.07 19.57
N ALA A 42 5.31 -0.47 20.00
CA ALA A 42 5.89 -0.60 21.34
C ALA A 42 5.40 0.47 22.34
N THR A 43 4.74 1.54 21.88
CA THR A 43 4.10 2.55 22.75
C THR A 43 2.61 2.25 22.93
N GLY A 44 2.20 0.99 22.67
CA GLY A 44 0.97 0.44 23.22
C GLY A 44 1.18 0.13 24.70
N ALA A 45 0.36 0.75 25.53
CA ALA A 45 0.29 0.59 26.98
C ALA A 45 0.62 -0.84 27.48
N GLY A 46 1.65 -0.95 28.33
CA GLY A 46 1.96 -2.16 29.09
C GLY A 46 3.32 -2.74 28.75
N THR A 47 4.32 -2.41 29.56
CA THR A 47 5.68 -2.96 29.56
C THR A 47 5.76 -4.47 29.85
N ASP A 48 4.62 -5.16 29.92
CA ASP A 48 4.48 -6.52 30.46
C ASP A 48 3.56 -7.42 29.61
N VAL A 49 3.09 -6.96 28.44
CA VAL A 49 2.21 -7.76 27.58
C VAL A 49 3.05 -8.61 26.64
N ASP A 50 2.87 -9.94 26.71
CA ASP A 50 3.55 -10.87 25.83
C ASP A 50 3.24 -10.55 24.35
N PRO A 51 4.24 -10.55 23.45
CA PRO A 51 4.03 -10.27 22.03
C PRO A 51 2.95 -11.16 21.41
N PHE A 52 2.84 -12.42 21.82
CA PHE A 52 1.78 -13.28 21.32
C PHE A 52 0.38 -12.75 21.68
N VAL A 53 0.20 -12.28 22.92
CA VAL A 53 -1.08 -11.73 23.39
C VAL A 53 -1.42 -10.45 22.62
N TYR A 54 -0.43 -9.60 22.33
CA TYR A 54 -0.62 -8.41 21.50
C TYR A 54 -1.04 -8.75 20.06
N GLN A 55 -0.31 -9.66 19.39
CA GLN A 55 -0.67 -10.13 18.04
C GLN A 55 -2.07 -10.77 18.01
N LEU A 56 -2.43 -11.50 19.07
CA LEU A 56 -3.74 -12.13 19.20
C LEU A 56 -4.86 -11.09 19.38
N MET A 57 -4.62 -10.03 20.14
CA MET A 57 -5.56 -8.90 20.26
C MET A 57 -5.80 -8.22 18.92
N VAL A 58 -4.74 -7.90 18.17
CA VAL A 58 -4.84 -7.29 16.83
C VAL A 58 -5.57 -8.22 15.86
N PHE A 59 -5.30 -9.53 15.93
CA PHE A 59 -5.97 -10.53 15.11
C PHE A 59 -7.48 -10.58 15.37
N VAL A 60 -7.89 -10.64 16.64
CA VAL A 60 -9.32 -10.68 17.02
C VAL A 60 -10.03 -9.39 16.60
N ILE A 61 -9.43 -8.22 16.83
CA ILE A 61 -9.99 -6.93 16.40
C ILE A 61 -10.10 -6.86 14.87
N SER A 62 -9.09 -7.35 14.15
CA SER A 62 -9.09 -7.39 12.68
C SER A 62 -10.23 -8.24 12.10
N ILE A 63 -10.59 -9.36 12.74
CA ILE A 63 -11.74 -10.19 12.32
C ILE A 63 -13.04 -9.41 12.42
N PHE A 64 -13.29 -8.72 13.54
CA PHE A 64 -14.50 -7.92 13.72
C PHE A 64 -14.60 -6.82 12.65
N VAL A 65 -13.51 -6.09 12.41
CA VAL A 65 -13.45 -5.06 11.36
C VAL A 65 -13.73 -5.68 9.98
N GLY A 66 -13.11 -6.82 9.67
CA GLY A 66 -13.34 -7.53 8.40
C GLY A 66 -14.79 -7.95 8.19
N TYR A 67 -15.44 -8.48 9.23
CA TYR A 67 -16.85 -8.86 9.19
C TYR A 67 -17.76 -7.67 8.86
N TYR A 68 -17.61 -6.56 9.59
CA TYR A 68 -18.43 -5.36 9.37
C TYR A 68 -18.20 -4.72 7.99
N VAL A 69 -16.97 -4.74 7.48
CA VAL A 69 -16.63 -4.20 6.15
C VAL A 69 -17.32 -4.99 5.03
N VAL A 70 -17.33 -6.32 5.12
CA VAL A 70 -17.92 -7.20 4.09
C VAL A 70 -19.45 -7.20 4.16
N TRP A 71 -20.04 -7.12 5.35
CA TRP A 71 -21.50 -7.15 5.52
C TRP A 71 -22.23 -5.88 5.05
N SER A 72 -21.54 -4.75 4.87
CA SER A 72 -22.15 -3.48 4.47
C SER A 72 -22.34 -3.32 2.96
N VAL A 73 -22.22 -4.37 2.15
CA VAL A 73 -22.30 -4.29 0.69
C VAL A 73 -23.69 -4.66 0.14
N THR A 74 -24.10 -4.00 -0.95
CA THR A 74 -25.38 -4.27 -1.59
C THR A 74 -25.39 -5.63 -2.32
N PRO A 75 -26.51 -6.37 -2.37
CA PRO A 75 -26.55 -7.77 -2.86
C PRO A 75 -26.12 -7.98 -4.33
N ALA A 76 -26.16 -6.93 -5.15
CA ALA A 76 -25.68 -6.97 -6.54
C ALA A 76 -24.15 -7.09 -6.66
N LEU A 77 -23.41 -6.93 -5.55
CA LEU A 77 -21.95 -6.90 -5.53
C LEU A 77 -21.29 -8.15 -4.94
N HIS A 78 -22.02 -9.21 -4.55
CA HIS A 78 -21.36 -10.41 -4.00
C HIS A 78 -20.37 -11.06 -4.99
N THR A 79 -20.64 -10.97 -6.29
CA THR A 79 -19.73 -11.48 -7.34
C THR A 79 -18.47 -10.63 -7.52
N PRO A 80 -18.52 -9.29 -7.64
CA PRO A 80 -17.31 -8.46 -7.64
C PRO A 80 -16.58 -8.45 -6.29
N LEU A 81 -17.31 -8.58 -5.17
CA LEU A 81 -16.73 -8.73 -3.83
C LEU A 81 -15.87 -10.00 -3.75
N MET A 82 -16.32 -11.11 -4.33
CA MET A 82 -15.55 -12.35 -4.41
C MET A 82 -14.24 -12.18 -5.18
N SER A 83 -14.23 -11.33 -6.21
CA SER A 83 -13.02 -11.03 -6.97
C SER A 83 -12.07 -10.09 -6.21
N VAL A 84 -12.62 -9.14 -5.45
CA VAL A 84 -11.84 -8.24 -4.59
C VAL A 84 -11.17 -9.01 -3.45
N THR A 85 -11.87 -9.95 -2.81
CA THR A 85 -11.26 -10.79 -1.76
C THR A 85 -10.18 -11.72 -2.33
N ASN A 86 -10.33 -12.19 -3.57
CA ASN A 86 -9.27 -12.92 -4.27
C ASN A 86 -8.01 -12.05 -4.44
N ALA A 87 -8.16 -10.79 -4.86
CA ALA A 87 -7.05 -9.85 -4.94
C ALA A 87 -6.46 -9.51 -3.55
N ILE A 88 -7.26 -9.34 -2.50
CA ILE A 88 -6.77 -9.02 -1.14
C ILE A 88 -5.94 -10.17 -0.55
N SER A 89 -6.27 -11.42 -0.87
CA SER A 89 -5.50 -12.59 -0.42
C SER A 89 -4.03 -12.58 -0.86
N SER A 90 -3.69 -11.77 -1.87
CA SER A 90 -2.33 -11.63 -2.40
C SER A 90 -1.35 -10.88 -1.50
N VAL A 91 -1.74 -10.51 -0.27
CA VAL A 91 -0.83 -9.99 0.78
C VAL A 91 0.39 -10.89 1.02
N ILE A 92 0.29 -12.17 0.63
CA ILE A 92 1.38 -13.15 0.59
C ILE A 92 2.63 -12.62 -0.15
N VAL A 93 2.49 -11.69 -1.10
CA VAL A 93 3.61 -11.05 -1.79
C VAL A 93 4.64 -10.44 -0.83
N VAL A 94 4.20 -9.92 0.32
CA VAL A 94 5.09 -9.37 1.35
C VAL A 94 5.99 -10.46 1.93
N GLY A 95 5.43 -11.64 2.21
CA GLY A 95 6.19 -12.80 2.67
C GLY A 95 7.18 -13.31 1.62
N ALA A 96 6.76 -13.34 0.34
CA ALA A 96 7.64 -13.74 -0.76
C ALA A 96 8.83 -12.78 -0.94
N LEU A 97 8.59 -11.46 -0.85
CA LEU A 97 9.64 -10.45 -0.91
C LEU A 97 10.63 -10.58 0.25
N LEU A 98 10.16 -10.84 1.47
CA LEU A 98 11.02 -11.11 2.62
C LEU A 98 11.87 -12.38 2.42
N ALA A 99 11.27 -13.46 1.91
CA ALA A 99 11.98 -14.72 1.66
C ALA A 99 13.10 -14.57 0.62
N VAL A 100 12.83 -13.86 -0.49
CA VAL A 100 13.85 -13.56 -1.51
C VAL A 100 14.90 -12.58 -0.97
N GLY A 101 14.47 -11.54 -0.25
CA GLY A 101 15.34 -10.51 0.32
C GLY A 101 16.35 -11.04 1.33
N VAL A 102 15.92 -11.91 2.25
CA VAL A 102 16.82 -12.56 3.22
C VAL A 102 17.83 -13.46 2.51
N SER A 103 17.41 -14.13 1.44
CA SER A 103 18.28 -15.01 0.66
C SER A 103 19.36 -14.26 -0.15
N LEU A 104 19.18 -12.97 -0.43
CA LEU A 104 20.24 -12.13 -1.02
C LEU A 104 21.39 -11.85 -0.05
N VAL A 105 21.12 -11.85 1.26
CA VAL A 105 22.10 -11.53 2.32
C VAL A 105 22.83 -12.78 2.82
N VAL A 106 22.15 -13.95 2.84
CA VAL A 106 22.72 -15.22 3.31
C VAL A 106 23.31 -16.02 2.15
N SER A 107 24.64 -16.11 2.09
CA SER A 107 25.36 -16.94 1.12
C SER A 107 25.13 -18.43 1.43
N GLY A 108 24.38 -19.12 0.57
CA GLY A 108 24.09 -20.56 0.70
C GLY A 108 22.63 -20.97 0.50
N ALA A 109 21.70 -20.01 0.41
CA ALA A 109 20.26 -20.30 0.39
C ALA A 109 19.67 -20.42 -1.03
N GLY A 110 20.30 -21.19 -1.93
CA GLY A 110 19.83 -21.36 -3.32
C GLY A 110 18.38 -21.88 -3.41
N VAL A 111 18.00 -22.77 -2.49
CA VAL A 111 16.65 -23.32 -2.36
C VAL A 111 15.65 -22.24 -1.92
N ALA A 112 16.02 -21.37 -0.97
CA ALA A 112 15.14 -20.28 -0.52
C ALA A 112 14.91 -19.23 -1.63
N LYS A 113 15.92 -18.93 -2.47
CA LYS A 113 15.73 -18.08 -3.66
C LYS A 113 14.73 -18.69 -4.63
N PHE A 114 14.86 -19.99 -4.89
CA PHE A 114 13.99 -20.69 -5.82
C PHE A 114 12.53 -20.68 -5.34
N PHE A 115 12.29 -21.05 -4.07
CA PHE A 115 10.95 -21.02 -3.50
C PHE A 115 10.39 -19.61 -3.33
N GLY A 116 11.22 -18.63 -2.95
CA GLY A 116 10.82 -17.23 -2.85
C GLY A 116 10.45 -16.63 -4.22
N PHE A 117 11.23 -16.94 -5.25
CA PHE A 117 10.93 -16.54 -6.63
C PHE A 117 9.63 -17.18 -7.13
N LEU A 118 9.44 -18.48 -6.89
CA LEU A 118 8.21 -19.19 -7.25
C LEU A 118 6.99 -18.62 -6.50
N ALA A 119 7.14 -18.32 -5.21
CA ALA A 119 6.10 -17.67 -4.41
C ALA A 119 5.77 -16.26 -4.95
N LEU A 120 6.76 -15.51 -5.41
CA LEU A 120 6.56 -14.18 -6.00
C LEU A 120 5.80 -14.26 -7.32
N VAL A 121 6.14 -15.23 -8.18
CA VAL A 121 5.41 -15.49 -9.43
C VAL A 121 3.96 -15.86 -9.14
N MET A 122 3.71 -16.78 -8.20
CA MET A 122 2.36 -17.17 -7.81
C MET A 122 1.55 -16.01 -7.19
N ALA A 123 2.19 -15.20 -6.36
CA ALA A 123 1.57 -13.99 -5.81
C ALA A 123 1.18 -13.00 -6.91
N SER A 124 2.04 -12.81 -7.92
CA SER A 124 1.77 -11.91 -9.04
C SER A 124 0.54 -12.34 -9.85
N VAL A 125 0.37 -13.65 -10.11
CA VAL A 125 -0.81 -14.18 -10.82
C VAL A 125 -2.09 -13.90 -10.01
N ASN A 126 -2.05 -14.02 -8.69
CA ASN A 126 -3.21 -13.75 -7.84
C ASN A 126 -3.59 -12.25 -7.85
N ILE A 127 -2.61 -11.35 -7.82
CA ILE A 127 -2.80 -9.89 -7.98
C ILE A 127 -3.43 -9.60 -9.34
N PHE A 128 -2.74 -9.94 -10.43
CA PHE A 128 -3.17 -9.57 -11.78
C PHE A 128 -4.44 -10.29 -12.21
N GLY A 129 -4.62 -11.56 -11.82
CA GLY A 129 -5.82 -12.35 -12.08
C GLY A 129 -7.06 -11.79 -11.39
N GLY A 130 -6.94 -11.37 -10.12
CA GLY A 130 -8.04 -10.74 -9.40
C GLY A 130 -8.54 -9.44 -10.06
N PHE A 131 -7.62 -8.59 -10.54
CA PHE A 131 -8.02 -7.34 -11.21
C PHE A 131 -8.57 -7.56 -12.63
N LEU A 132 -8.03 -8.51 -13.40
CA LEU A 132 -8.52 -8.84 -14.75
C LEU A 132 -9.95 -9.39 -14.75
N VAL A 133 -10.27 -10.29 -13.80
CA VAL A 133 -11.62 -10.87 -13.69
C VAL A 133 -12.64 -9.82 -13.27
N THR A 134 -12.28 -8.95 -12.31
CA THR A 134 -13.16 -7.86 -11.86
C THR A 134 -13.49 -6.89 -13.00
N GLN A 135 -12.50 -6.54 -13.83
CA GLN A 135 -12.72 -5.64 -14.98
C GLN A 135 -13.55 -6.30 -16.10
N ARG A 136 -13.41 -7.62 -16.30
CA ARG A 136 -14.24 -8.35 -17.26
C ARG A 136 -15.71 -8.44 -16.82
N MET A 137 -15.96 -8.50 -15.51
CA MET A 137 -17.31 -8.48 -14.95
C MET A 137 -17.96 -7.09 -14.99
N LEU A 138 -17.18 -6.01 -14.77
CA LEU A 138 -17.67 -4.63 -14.89
C LEU A 138 -17.78 -4.15 -16.35
N GLY A 139 -17.09 -4.82 -17.28
CA GLY A 139 -17.23 -4.59 -18.72
C GLY A 139 -18.60 -4.93 -19.28
N MET A 140 -19.39 -5.77 -18.59
CA MET A 140 -20.77 -6.10 -18.97
C MET A 140 -21.82 -5.08 -18.52
N TYR A 141 -21.47 -4.13 -17.63
CA TYR A 141 -22.35 -3.03 -17.21
C TYR A 141 -22.04 -1.70 -17.91
N LYS A 142 -21.02 -1.65 -18.77
CA LYS A 142 -20.90 -0.57 -19.74
C LYS A 142 -21.92 -0.82 -20.84
N LYS A 143 -23.04 -0.09 -20.77
CA LYS A 143 -23.90 0.12 -21.94
C LYS A 143 -23.01 0.50 -23.10
N LYS A 144 -23.27 -0.14 -24.23
CA LYS A 144 -22.76 0.22 -25.54
C LYS A 144 -23.29 1.62 -25.85
N ASP A 145 -22.60 2.65 -25.37
CA ASP A 145 -22.81 4.02 -25.86
C ASP A 145 -22.18 4.10 -27.25
N ALA A 146 -22.92 3.57 -28.22
CA ALA A 146 -22.78 3.92 -29.61
C ALA A 146 -24.13 3.68 -30.28
N LYS A 147 -24.99 4.69 -30.15
CA LYS A 147 -25.77 5.26 -31.25
C LYS A 147 -26.47 4.23 -32.15
N GLN A 148 -27.76 3.99 -31.92
CA GLN A 148 -28.81 4.03 -32.94
C GLN A 148 -30.19 3.65 -32.37
N ARG A 149 -31.15 4.57 -32.60
CA ARG A 149 -32.60 4.56 -32.35
C ARG A 149 -33.06 4.95 -30.96
#